data_AF-A0AAD7J1A3-F1
#
_entry.id   AF-A0AAD7J1A3-F1
#
_cell.length_a   1.000
_cell.length_b   1.000
_cell.length_c   1.000
_cell.angle_alpha   90.00
_cell.angle_beta   90.00
_cell.angle_gamma   90.00
#
_symmetry.space_group_name_H-M   'P 1'
#
loop_
_entity.id
_entity.type
_entity.pdbx_description
1 polymer ?
#
loop_
_entity_poly.entity_id
_entity_poly.type
_entity_poly.pdbx_seq_one_letter_code
_entity_poly.pdbx_strand_id
1 'polypeptide(L)'
;MPPKSSSASSGTRKKHARKAAGLDTAPPPKQEKKDKKKHRSDPPRQKAYIPPVKPTSAPDPVEAYGLAGRVAPELVVVLRSLGKKVLVTKVRALEELGANNHDEDTLLAIAPVWLHHLPAHLVHPARRVRLLTAQIHAALLARELLHPLLIQDTPSLARCAWVLAGHDVDRGVAGVAAAARVPSDSPEILALLESALLTPDVLYAQLNPQPVHLPERAVKARPTGVAPQRSERGKGEEGDESAGDRRARLRIAALGALKWVLETSPTTQLIWSG
;
A
#
# COMPACT_ATOMS: atom_id res chain seq x y z
N MET A 1 1.21 -16.67 -62.60
CA MET A 1 2.29 -15.67 -62.56
C MET A 1 1.82 -14.51 -61.68
N PRO A 2 2.69 -13.90 -60.86
CA PRO A 2 2.81 -14.16 -59.41
C PRO A 2 2.28 -13.02 -58.50
N PRO A 3 2.14 -13.26 -57.19
CA PRO A 3 2.07 -12.20 -56.17
C PRO A 3 3.50 -11.77 -55.79
N LYS A 4 3.74 -10.47 -55.54
CA LYS A 4 4.95 -10.03 -54.80
C LYS A 4 4.65 -8.84 -53.89
N SER A 5 4.77 -9.13 -52.59
CA SER A 5 5.10 -8.16 -51.55
C SER A 5 6.50 -7.58 -51.77
N SER A 6 6.68 -6.30 -51.47
CA SER A 6 8.00 -5.76 -51.14
C SER A 6 7.86 -4.62 -50.13
N SER A 7 7.85 -5.02 -48.85
CA SER A 7 8.30 -4.22 -47.71
C SER A 7 9.65 -4.80 -47.30
N ALA A 8 10.74 -4.06 -47.51
CA ALA A 8 12.04 -4.34 -46.91
C ALA A 8 12.97 -3.13 -47.09
N SER A 9 13.06 -2.27 -46.07
CA SER A 9 14.14 -1.29 -45.97
C SER A 9 15.39 -1.95 -45.39
N SER A 10 16.49 -1.74 -46.11
CA SER A 10 17.84 -2.23 -45.88
C SER A 10 18.46 -1.58 -44.64
N GLY A 11 18.54 -2.31 -43.53
CA GLY A 11 19.01 -1.74 -42.26
C GLY A 11 19.70 -2.68 -41.29
N THR A 12 20.06 -3.91 -41.66
CA THR A 12 20.78 -4.82 -40.74
C THR A 12 21.67 -5.81 -41.50
N ARG A 13 22.92 -5.42 -41.81
CA ARG A 13 24.09 -6.32 -41.93
C ARG A 13 25.35 -5.54 -42.32
N LYS A 14 26.02 -4.96 -41.31
CA LYS A 14 27.41 -4.50 -41.46
C LYS A 14 28.20 -4.70 -40.16
N LYS A 15 28.04 -5.87 -39.53
CA LYS A 15 28.73 -6.22 -38.27
C LYS A 15 29.63 -7.45 -38.32
N HIS A 16 29.88 -8.03 -39.49
CA HIS A 16 30.86 -9.11 -39.62
C HIS A 16 31.65 -8.97 -40.93
N ALA A 17 32.74 -8.19 -40.89
CA ALA A 17 33.86 -8.33 -41.83
C ALA A 17 35.03 -7.47 -41.34
N ARG A 18 35.95 -8.07 -40.58
CA ARG A 18 37.41 -7.95 -40.72
C ARG A 18 38.10 -8.52 -39.47
N LYS A 19 38.45 -9.80 -39.58
CA LYS A 19 39.50 -10.47 -38.79
C LYS A 19 40.31 -11.28 -39.80
N ALA A 20 41.48 -10.79 -40.22
CA ALA A 20 42.65 -11.55 -40.65
C ALA A 20 43.73 -10.64 -41.30
N ALA A 21 44.98 -11.03 -41.08
CA ALA A 21 46.27 -10.55 -41.62
C ALA A 21 46.94 -9.36 -40.89
N GLY A 22 48.13 -9.62 -40.34
CA GLY A 22 49.01 -8.69 -39.64
C GLY A 22 50.27 -8.30 -40.42
N LEU A 23 51.26 -7.85 -39.65
CA LEU A 23 52.66 -7.44 -39.94
C LEU A 23 52.94 -5.92 -39.97
N ASP A 24 54.06 -5.64 -39.30
CA ASP A 24 54.72 -4.37 -38.98
C ASP A 24 55.10 -3.51 -40.19
N THR A 25 55.09 -2.18 -40.01
CA THR A 25 56.21 -1.24 -40.23
C THR A 25 55.70 0.21 -40.21
N ALA A 26 56.46 1.10 -39.56
CA ALA A 26 56.24 2.55 -39.52
C ALA A 26 56.91 3.26 -40.74
N PRO A 27 56.99 4.61 -40.76
CA PRO A 27 56.12 5.64 -41.38
C PRO A 27 56.82 6.24 -42.65
N PRO A 28 56.70 7.50 -43.16
CA PRO A 28 55.86 8.72 -42.93
C PRO A 28 55.40 9.37 -44.31
N PRO A 29 55.39 10.71 -44.60
CA PRO A 29 54.78 11.94 -44.03
C PRO A 29 53.97 12.86 -45.03
N LYS A 30 53.46 14.00 -44.49
CA LYS A 30 53.28 15.36 -45.09
C LYS A 30 52.12 15.61 -46.07
N GLN A 31 51.07 16.33 -45.64
CA GLN A 31 50.84 17.79 -45.74
C GLN A 31 50.44 18.27 -47.14
N GLU A 32 49.25 18.88 -47.29
CA GLU A 32 49.12 20.34 -47.54
C GLU A 32 47.67 20.86 -47.53
N LYS A 33 47.50 22.00 -46.82
CA LYS A 33 46.68 23.22 -47.06
C LYS A 33 45.24 23.08 -47.61
N LYS A 34 44.23 23.42 -46.78
CA LYS A 34 43.57 24.73 -46.58
C LYS A 34 42.43 24.98 -47.57
N ASP A 35 41.20 25.06 -47.06
CA ASP A 35 40.26 26.08 -47.53
C ASP A 35 39.20 26.49 -46.50
N LYS A 36 38.74 27.74 -46.63
CA LYS A 36 38.06 28.58 -45.63
C LYS A 36 36.53 28.49 -45.69
N LYS A 37 35.92 28.70 -44.50
CA LYS A 37 34.59 29.28 -44.19
C LYS A 37 33.30 28.50 -44.53
N LYS A 38 32.55 28.15 -43.47
CA LYS A 38 31.13 28.56 -43.36
C LYS A 38 30.64 28.57 -41.91
N HIS A 39 30.08 29.71 -41.53
CA HIS A 39 29.42 30.02 -40.25
C HIS A 39 28.34 28.97 -39.96
N ARG A 40 28.44 28.21 -38.85
CA ARG A 40 27.35 27.36 -38.36
C ARG A 40 26.66 28.11 -37.23
N SER A 41 25.38 28.41 -37.42
CA SER A 41 24.49 28.93 -36.39
C SER A 41 24.50 27.98 -35.19
N ASP A 42 24.60 28.53 -33.98
CA ASP A 42 24.45 27.74 -32.76
C ASP A 42 23.11 26.98 -32.80
N PRO A 43 23.12 25.65 -32.63
CA PRO A 43 21.89 24.89 -32.62
C PRO A 43 21.04 25.32 -31.40
N PRO A 44 19.70 25.40 -31.55
CA PRO A 44 18.81 25.81 -30.47
C PRO A 44 19.02 24.89 -29.27
N ARG A 45 19.22 25.50 -28.09
CA ARG A 45 19.45 24.80 -26.81
C ARG A 45 18.38 23.73 -26.64
N GLN A 46 18.79 22.46 -26.72
CA GLN A 46 17.92 21.34 -26.42
C GLN A 46 17.34 21.56 -25.04
N LYS A 47 16.01 21.64 -24.94
CA LYS A 47 15.31 21.62 -23.65
C LYS A 47 15.74 20.33 -22.97
N ALA A 48 16.58 20.46 -21.94
CA ALA A 48 17.07 19.33 -21.19
C ALA A 48 15.84 18.56 -20.69
N TYR A 49 15.70 17.31 -21.10
CA TYR A 49 14.67 16.44 -20.60
C TYR A 49 14.86 16.34 -19.08
N ILE A 50 13.94 16.92 -18.31
CA ILE A 50 13.86 16.71 -16.88
C ILE A 50 13.08 15.41 -16.71
N PRO A 51 13.72 14.32 -16.26
CA PRO A 51 13.00 13.09 -15.99
C PRO A 51 11.92 13.38 -14.95
N PRO A 52 10.70 12.83 -15.11
CA PRO A 52 9.67 12.98 -14.09
C PRO A 52 10.24 12.54 -12.74
N VAL A 53 10.05 13.39 -11.73
CA VAL A 53 10.51 13.11 -10.36
C VAL A 53 9.83 11.81 -9.95
N LYS A 54 10.63 10.83 -9.54
CA LYS A 54 10.09 9.57 -9.04
C LYS A 54 9.19 9.89 -7.85
N PRO A 55 7.95 9.37 -7.81
CA PRO A 55 7.12 9.55 -6.63
C PRO A 55 7.87 8.98 -5.42
N THR A 56 8.18 9.84 -4.45
CA THR A 56 8.79 9.44 -3.19
C THR A 56 7.77 8.60 -2.44
N SER A 57 8.20 7.47 -1.88
CA SER A 57 7.34 6.71 -0.97
C SER A 57 6.84 7.63 0.15
N ALA A 58 5.61 7.44 0.59
CA ALA A 58 5.11 8.14 1.76
C ALA A 58 6.09 7.93 2.95
N PRO A 59 6.34 8.97 3.76
CA PRO A 59 7.19 8.85 4.94
C PRO A 59 6.61 7.83 5.92
N ASP A 60 7.48 7.15 6.67
CA ASP A 60 7.06 6.27 7.77
C ASP A 60 6.23 7.10 8.77
N PRO A 61 5.02 6.65 9.18
CA PRO A 61 4.20 7.39 10.15
C PRO A 61 4.96 7.70 11.44
N VAL A 62 5.85 6.83 11.91
CA VAL A 62 6.66 7.10 13.13
C VAL A 62 7.57 8.32 12.95
N GLU A 63 8.15 8.48 11.76
CA GLU A 63 8.98 9.64 11.40
C GLU A 63 8.14 10.87 11.10
N ALA A 64 7.02 10.71 10.40
CA ALA A 64 6.11 11.79 10.04
C ALA A 64 5.55 12.51 11.28
N TYR A 65 5.31 11.77 12.35
CA TYR A 65 4.86 12.32 13.64
C TYR A 65 6.00 12.63 14.62
N GLY A 66 7.27 12.42 14.24
CA GLY A 66 8.44 12.75 15.06
C GLY A 66 8.52 11.96 16.38
N LEU A 67 8.04 10.72 16.39
CA LEU A 67 7.92 9.93 17.62
C LEU A 67 9.23 9.30 18.09
N ALA A 68 10.22 9.15 17.22
CA ALA A 68 11.48 8.49 17.53
C ALA A 68 12.22 9.08 18.74
N GLY A 69 12.03 10.38 19.03
CA GLY A 69 12.61 11.06 20.19
C GLY A 69 11.66 11.30 21.37
N ARG A 70 10.38 10.88 21.26
CA ARG A 70 9.33 11.17 22.26
C ARG A 70 8.91 9.96 23.07
N VAL A 71 9.06 8.76 22.51
CA VAL A 71 8.67 7.51 23.16
C VAL A 71 9.87 6.58 23.34
N ALA A 72 9.73 5.59 24.20
CA ALA A 72 10.79 4.62 24.46
C ALA A 72 11.23 3.90 23.15
N PRO A 73 12.53 3.64 22.95
CA PRO A 73 13.05 3.01 21.72
C PRO A 73 12.39 1.67 21.39
N GLU A 74 12.06 0.86 22.39
CA GLU A 74 11.36 -0.41 22.19
C GLU A 74 9.97 -0.21 21.58
N LEU A 75 9.23 0.80 22.04
CA LEU A 75 7.92 1.15 21.48
C LEU A 75 8.04 1.67 20.04
N VAL A 76 9.10 2.39 19.70
CA VAL A 76 9.38 2.80 18.31
C VAL A 76 9.52 1.56 17.41
N VAL A 77 10.20 0.51 17.88
CA VAL A 77 10.36 -0.75 17.12
C VAL A 77 9.02 -1.46 16.94
N VAL A 78 8.18 -1.48 17.97
CA VAL A 78 6.81 -2.03 17.92
C VAL A 78 5.98 -1.28 16.88
N LEU A 79 5.95 0.05 16.94
CA LEU A 79 5.16 0.89 16.04
C LEU A 79 5.60 0.72 14.58
N ARG A 80 6.91 0.71 14.28
CA ARG A 80 7.42 0.43 12.93
C ARG A 80 7.06 -0.98 12.45
N SER A 81 6.91 -1.92 13.38
CA SER A 81 6.55 -3.30 13.05
C SER A 81 5.08 -3.48 12.67
N LEU A 82 4.20 -2.54 13.05
CA LEU A 82 2.79 -2.52 12.62
C LEU A 82 2.65 -2.34 11.09
N GLY A 83 3.56 -1.59 10.48
CA GLY A 83 3.60 -1.34 9.02
C GLY A 83 4.24 -2.47 8.20
N LYS A 84 4.81 -3.50 8.83
CA LYS A 84 5.47 -4.59 8.11
C LYS A 84 4.44 -5.52 7.45
N LYS A 85 4.83 -6.11 6.32
CA LYS A 85 3.98 -7.06 5.58
C LYS A 85 3.87 -8.42 6.29
N VAL A 86 4.96 -8.87 6.91
CA VAL A 86 5.07 -10.21 7.53
C VAL A 86 4.06 -10.36 8.68
N LEU A 87 3.17 -11.34 8.55
CA LEU A 87 2.11 -11.60 9.53
C LEU A 87 2.63 -11.81 10.97
N VAL A 88 3.61 -12.69 11.16
CA VAL A 88 4.13 -13.04 12.50
C VAL A 88 4.66 -11.81 13.23
N THR A 89 5.41 -10.96 12.53
CA THR A 89 5.97 -9.73 13.09
C THR A 89 4.88 -8.74 13.48
N LYS A 90 3.81 -8.65 12.69
CA LYS A 90 2.67 -7.77 12.96
C LYS A 90 1.85 -8.26 14.16
N VAL A 91 1.58 -9.56 14.24
CA VAL A 91 0.88 -10.16 15.39
C VAL A 91 1.64 -9.91 16.67
N ARG A 92 2.96 -10.18 16.68
CA ARG A 92 3.81 -9.91 17.85
C ARG A 92 3.80 -8.43 18.24
N ALA A 93 3.89 -7.52 17.27
CA ALA A 93 3.83 -6.09 17.55
C ALA A 93 2.48 -5.66 18.17
N LEU A 94 1.37 -6.22 17.71
CA LEU A 94 0.05 -5.97 18.30
C LEU A 94 -0.08 -6.54 19.72
N GLU A 95 0.48 -7.73 19.96
CA GLU A 95 0.52 -8.34 21.30
C GLU A 95 1.35 -7.50 22.28
N GLU A 96 2.55 -7.07 21.86
CA GLU A 96 3.42 -6.21 22.67
C GLU A 96 2.76 -4.84 22.94
N LEU A 97 2.13 -4.23 21.94
CA LEU A 97 1.40 -2.96 22.12
C LEU A 97 0.21 -3.10 23.08
N GLY A 98 -0.54 -4.21 22.99
CA GLY A 98 -1.73 -4.45 23.81
C GLY A 98 -1.42 -4.92 25.23
N ALA A 99 -0.29 -5.58 25.47
CA ALA A 99 0.12 -6.08 26.78
C ALA A 99 0.76 -5.01 27.67
N ASN A 100 1.34 -3.98 27.06
CA ASN A 100 2.05 -2.94 27.79
C ASN A 100 1.09 -1.89 28.37
N ASN A 101 1.17 -1.68 29.68
CA ASN A 101 0.50 -0.57 30.35
C ASN A 101 1.26 0.73 30.09
N HIS A 102 1.09 1.28 28.90
CA HIS A 102 1.55 2.62 28.56
C HIS A 102 0.76 3.67 29.37
N ASP A 103 1.49 4.66 29.85
CA ASP A 103 0.93 5.88 30.43
C ASP A 103 0.15 6.68 29.38
N GLU A 104 -0.75 7.55 29.84
CA GLU A 104 -1.69 8.24 28.95
C GLU A 104 -0.97 9.19 27.99
N ASP A 105 0.10 9.86 28.42
CA ASP A 105 0.89 10.75 27.57
C ASP A 105 1.55 10.00 26.41
N THR A 106 2.10 8.81 26.67
CA THR A 106 2.65 7.95 25.62
C THR A 106 1.55 7.51 24.64
N LEU A 107 0.38 7.13 25.15
CA LEU A 107 -0.72 6.72 24.27
C LEU A 107 -1.26 7.86 23.41
N LEU A 108 -1.37 9.06 23.98
CA LEU A 108 -1.72 10.27 23.23
C LEU A 108 -0.68 10.55 22.13
N ALA A 109 0.60 10.40 22.43
CA ALA A 109 1.67 10.59 21.46
C ALA A 109 1.56 9.60 20.28
N ILE A 110 1.29 8.31 20.54
CA ILE A 110 1.23 7.28 19.49
C ILE A 110 -0.12 7.20 18.77
N ALA A 111 -1.17 7.83 19.28
CA ALA A 111 -2.53 7.75 18.73
C ALA A 111 -2.61 8.07 17.22
N PRO A 112 -1.89 9.08 16.67
CA PRO A 112 -1.91 9.33 15.23
C PRO A 112 -1.32 8.17 14.40
N VAL A 113 -0.25 7.52 14.88
CA VAL A 113 0.32 6.32 14.24
C VAL A 113 -0.63 5.14 14.35
N TRP A 114 -1.30 4.97 15.50
CA TRP A 114 -2.33 3.96 15.67
C TRP A 114 -3.46 4.14 14.66
N LEU A 115 -4.03 5.34 14.56
CA LEU A 115 -5.11 5.66 13.62
C LEU A 115 -4.70 5.50 12.15
N HIS A 116 -3.42 5.72 11.83
CA HIS A 116 -2.88 5.47 10.49
C HIS A 116 -2.93 3.97 10.12
N HIS A 117 -2.61 3.07 11.04
CA HIS A 117 -2.60 1.62 10.77
C HIS A 117 -3.95 0.94 11.00
N LEU A 118 -4.82 1.55 11.82
CA LEU A 118 -6.11 1.00 12.23
C LEU A 118 -6.96 0.47 11.06
N PRO A 119 -7.23 1.23 9.97
CA PRO A 119 -8.08 0.74 8.90
C PRO A 119 -7.54 -0.52 8.24
N ALA A 120 -6.25 -0.53 7.89
CA ALA A 120 -5.60 -1.66 7.23
C ALA A 120 -5.63 -2.93 8.08
N HIS A 121 -5.46 -2.78 9.39
CA HIS A 121 -5.43 -3.90 10.34
C HIS A 121 -6.82 -4.46 10.64
N LEU A 122 -7.84 -3.59 10.74
CA LEU A 122 -9.22 -4.03 10.94
C LEU A 122 -9.80 -4.78 9.75
N VAL A 123 -9.32 -4.53 8.52
CA VAL A 123 -9.73 -5.32 7.34
C VAL A 123 -8.75 -6.43 6.96
N HIS A 124 -7.71 -6.67 7.76
CA HIS A 124 -6.65 -7.62 7.46
C HIS A 124 -7.19 -9.05 7.20
N PRO A 125 -6.65 -9.80 6.23
CA PRO A 125 -7.11 -11.17 5.92
C PRO A 125 -6.98 -12.11 7.13
N ALA A 126 -5.85 -12.05 7.84
CA ALA A 126 -5.66 -12.83 9.05
C ALA A 126 -6.59 -12.38 10.20
N ARG A 127 -7.43 -13.31 10.68
CA ARG A 127 -8.37 -13.12 11.82
C ARG A 127 -7.68 -12.58 13.08
N ARG A 128 -6.51 -13.13 13.43
CA ARG A 128 -5.77 -12.76 14.66
C ARG A 128 -5.41 -11.28 14.68
N VAL A 129 -4.99 -10.73 13.55
CA VAL A 129 -4.68 -9.30 13.41
C VAL A 129 -5.93 -8.48 13.70
N ARG A 130 -7.06 -8.78 13.03
CA ARG A 130 -8.33 -8.05 13.24
C ARG A 130 -8.77 -8.06 14.70
N LEU A 131 -8.71 -9.23 15.35
CA LEU A 131 -9.13 -9.38 16.74
C LEU A 131 -8.26 -8.57 17.70
N LEU A 132 -6.93 -8.68 17.60
CA LEU A 132 -6.01 -7.93 18.45
C LEU A 132 -6.19 -6.42 18.24
N THR A 133 -6.34 -5.99 16.98
CA THR A 133 -6.57 -4.58 16.66
C THR A 133 -7.88 -4.06 17.25
N ALA A 134 -8.97 -4.83 17.15
CA ALA A 134 -10.25 -4.47 17.75
C ALA A 134 -10.14 -4.38 19.28
N GLN A 135 -9.44 -5.32 19.93
CA GLN A 135 -9.21 -5.34 21.37
C GLN A 135 -8.42 -4.11 21.85
N ILE A 136 -7.31 -3.81 21.17
CA ILE A 136 -6.51 -2.62 21.50
C ILE A 136 -7.35 -1.35 21.29
N HIS A 137 -8.06 -1.23 20.17
CA HIS A 137 -8.86 -0.04 19.91
C HIS A 137 -9.97 0.16 20.95
N ALA A 138 -10.67 -0.91 21.35
CA ALA A 138 -11.66 -0.87 22.42
C ALA A 138 -11.05 -0.47 23.76
N ALA A 139 -9.86 -1.01 24.09
CA ALA A 139 -9.14 -0.66 25.32
C ALA A 139 -8.67 0.80 25.34
N LEU A 140 -8.26 1.35 24.18
CA LEU A 140 -7.91 2.76 24.06
C LEU A 140 -9.14 3.67 24.20
N LEU A 141 -10.28 3.28 23.63
CA LEU A 141 -11.54 4.02 23.75
C LEU A 141 -12.10 4.02 25.18
N ALA A 142 -11.81 2.98 25.97
CA ALA A 142 -12.16 2.95 27.38
C ALA A 142 -11.35 3.94 28.25
N ARG A 143 -10.35 4.63 27.68
CA ARG A 143 -9.58 5.67 28.38
C ARG A 143 -10.18 7.05 28.08
N GLU A 144 -10.62 7.73 29.13
CA GLU A 144 -11.32 9.02 29.06
C GLU A 144 -10.56 10.07 28.23
N LEU A 145 -9.24 10.16 28.37
CA LEU A 145 -8.43 11.14 27.63
C LEU A 145 -8.31 10.84 26.13
N LEU A 146 -8.38 9.57 25.74
CA LEU A 146 -8.23 9.16 24.34
C LEU A 146 -9.58 9.11 23.61
N HIS A 147 -10.66 8.87 24.35
CA HIS A 147 -12.00 8.76 23.79
C HIS A 147 -12.37 9.92 22.84
N PRO A 148 -12.24 11.21 23.18
CA PRO A 148 -12.61 12.29 22.27
C PRO A 148 -11.79 12.28 20.98
N LEU A 149 -10.48 12.07 21.09
CA LEU A 149 -9.57 12.01 19.94
C LEU A 149 -9.91 10.81 19.02
N LEU A 150 -10.19 9.65 19.60
CA LEU A 150 -10.48 8.43 18.84
C LEU A 150 -11.92 8.35 18.30
N ILE A 151 -12.84 9.19 18.76
CA ILE A 151 -14.18 9.29 18.17
C ILE A 151 -14.25 10.43 17.16
N GLN A 152 -13.81 11.62 17.54
CA GLN A 152 -13.99 12.85 16.78
C GLN A 152 -12.97 12.97 15.65
N ASP A 153 -11.69 12.72 15.95
CA ASP A 153 -10.59 12.92 14.99
C ASP A 153 -10.29 11.68 14.15
N THR A 154 -11.01 10.58 14.37
CA THR A 154 -10.82 9.36 13.58
C THR A 154 -11.13 9.62 12.10
N PRO A 155 -10.16 9.40 11.19
CA PRO A 155 -10.35 9.59 9.76
C PRO A 155 -11.50 8.74 9.22
N SER A 156 -12.20 9.22 8.19
CA SER A 156 -13.38 8.56 7.61
C SER A 156 -13.11 7.11 7.19
N LEU A 157 -11.93 6.82 6.64
CA LEU A 157 -11.51 5.46 6.28
C LEU A 157 -11.31 4.56 7.51
N ALA A 158 -10.70 5.07 8.57
CA ALA A 158 -10.53 4.36 9.82
C ALA A 158 -11.89 4.08 10.48
N ARG A 159 -12.78 5.08 10.47
CA ARG A 159 -14.16 4.95 10.94
C ARG A 159 -14.93 3.89 10.17
N CYS A 160 -14.83 3.88 8.84
CA CYS A 160 -15.47 2.85 8.02
C CYS A 160 -14.93 1.45 8.30
N ALA A 161 -13.61 1.28 8.38
CA ALA A 161 -13.02 -0.01 8.69
C ALA A 161 -13.48 -0.52 10.06
N TRP A 162 -13.66 0.38 11.02
CA TRP A 162 -14.21 0.08 12.33
C TRP A 162 -15.68 -0.31 12.29
N VAL A 163 -16.53 0.42 11.55
CA VAL A 163 -17.93 0.00 11.32
C VAL A 163 -17.98 -1.39 10.70
N LEU A 164 -17.18 -1.67 9.67
CA LEU A 164 -17.10 -3.00 9.07
C LEU A 164 -16.64 -4.07 10.07
N ALA A 165 -15.65 -3.76 10.91
CA ALA A 165 -15.19 -4.69 11.95
C ALA A 165 -16.28 -4.99 12.98
N GLY A 166 -17.12 -4.02 13.35
CA GLY A 166 -18.28 -4.20 14.24
C GLY A 166 -19.34 -5.16 13.68
N HIS A 167 -19.29 -5.43 12.38
CA HIS A 167 -20.17 -6.37 11.68
C HIS A 167 -19.40 -7.49 10.98
N ASP A 168 -18.15 -7.77 11.39
CA ASP A 168 -17.34 -8.85 10.81
C ASP A 168 -18.06 -10.21 10.95
N VAL A 169 -17.79 -11.11 10.00
CA VAL A 169 -18.34 -12.48 10.03
C VAL A 169 -17.86 -13.27 11.26
N ASP A 170 -16.68 -12.93 11.78
CA ASP A 170 -16.18 -13.46 13.05
C ASP A 170 -16.83 -12.74 14.23
N ARG A 171 -17.64 -13.48 14.99
CA ARG A 171 -18.36 -12.93 16.16
C ARG A 171 -17.44 -12.39 17.25
N GLY A 172 -16.22 -12.92 17.38
CA GLY A 172 -15.24 -12.44 18.35
C GLY A 172 -14.72 -11.06 17.96
N VAL A 173 -14.41 -10.85 16.67
CA VAL A 173 -14.02 -9.53 16.14
C VAL A 173 -15.20 -8.56 16.24
N ALA A 174 -16.38 -8.96 15.75
CA ALA A 174 -17.58 -8.11 15.75
C ALA A 174 -18.00 -7.68 17.14
N GLY A 175 -18.04 -8.61 18.10
CA GLY A 175 -18.44 -8.31 19.48
C GLY A 175 -17.53 -7.27 20.15
N VAL A 176 -16.21 -7.39 19.94
CA VAL A 176 -15.24 -6.43 20.51
C VAL A 176 -15.31 -5.08 19.79
N ALA A 177 -15.37 -5.07 18.47
CA ALA A 177 -15.39 -3.84 17.68
C ALA A 177 -16.70 -3.04 17.87
N ALA A 178 -17.85 -3.73 17.98
CA ALA A 178 -19.16 -3.10 18.15
C ALA A 178 -19.36 -2.45 19.53
N ALA A 179 -18.64 -2.92 20.55
CA ALA A 179 -18.73 -2.40 21.92
C ALA A 179 -18.46 -0.88 21.99
N ALA A 180 -17.71 -0.36 21.04
CA ALA A 180 -17.20 0.99 21.06
C ALA A 180 -18.04 2.02 20.24
N ARG A 181 -19.18 1.58 19.67
CA ARG A 181 -20.22 2.36 18.94
C ARG A 181 -19.74 3.62 18.20
N VAL A 182 -19.65 3.51 16.87
CA VAL A 182 -19.40 4.65 15.98
C VAL A 182 -20.69 5.48 15.80
N PRO A 183 -20.63 6.82 15.67
CA PRO A 183 -21.78 7.62 15.23
C PRO A 183 -22.29 7.14 13.86
N SER A 184 -23.59 6.82 13.76
CA SER A 184 -24.22 6.21 12.57
C SER A 184 -24.48 7.18 11.41
N ASP A 185 -24.54 8.48 11.70
CA ASP A 185 -25.20 9.45 10.81
C ASP A 185 -24.23 10.23 9.91
N SER A 186 -23.19 9.56 9.42
CA SER A 186 -22.26 10.18 8.47
C SER A 186 -22.55 9.71 7.03
N PRO A 187 -22.78 10.61 6.06
CA PRO A 187 -22.98 10.24 4.66
C PRO A 187 -21.77 9.52 4.06
N GLU A 188 -20.58 9.73 4.64
CA GLU A 188 -19.34 9.05 4.24
C GLU A 188 -19.39 7.56 4.55
N ILE A 189 -20.05 7.15 5.64
CA ILE A 189 -20.23 5.74 6.00
C ILE A 189 -21.06 5.06 4.92
N LEU A 190 -22.19 5.64 4.51
CA LEU A 190 -23.05 5.06 3.46
C LEU A 190 -22.31 4.88 2.13
N ALA A 191 -21.57 5.89 1.67
CA ALA A 191 -20.79 5.81 0.44
C ALA A 191 -19.71 4.70 0.51
N LEU A 192 -19.09 4.52 1.66
CA LEU A 192 -18.08 3.47 1.85
C LEU A 192 -18.71 2.07 2.01
N LEU A 193 -19.89 1.95 2.62
CA LEU A 193 -20.66 0.70 2.65
C LEU A 193 -21.09 0.28 1.24
N GLU A 194 -21.51 1.23 0.41
CA GLU A 194 -21.78 0.97 -1.01
C GLU A 194 -20.52 0.44 -1.73
N SER A 195 -19.35 1.06 -1.50
CA SER A 195 -18.10 0.55 -2.06
C SER A 195 -17.74 -0.85 -1.54
N ALA A 196 -18.00 -1.16 -0.27
CA ALA A 196 -17.78 -2.50 0.27
C ALA A 196 -18.68 -3.55 -0.41
N LEU A 197 -19.91 -3.18 -0.76
CA LEU A 197 -20.88 -4.05 -1.44
C LEU A 197 -20.52 -4.28 -2.92
N LEU A 198 -20.30 -3.18 -3.64
CA LEU A 198 -20.16 -3.18 -5.10
C LEU A 198 -18.72 -3.41 -5.55
N THR A 199 -17.76 -2.77 -4.88
CA THR A 199 -16.34 -2.73 -5.29
C THR A 199 -15.39 -3.04 -4.12
N PRO A 200 -15.53 -4.20 -3.44
CA PRO A 200 -14.77 -4.52 -2.23
C PRO A 200 -13.25 -4.50 -2.40
N ASP A 201 -12.73 -4.79 -3.60
CA ASP A 201 -11.29 -4.72 -3.86
C ASP A 201 -10.77 -3.27 -3.91
N VAL A 202 -11.58 -2.34 -4.43
CA VAL A 202 -11.24 -0.91 -4.48
C VAL A 202 -11.21 -0.36 -3.06
N LEU A 203 -12.25 -0.66 -2.27
CA LEU A 203 -12.28 -0.29 -0.86
C LEU A 203 -11.12 -0.90 -0.09
N TYR A 204 -10.83 -2.19 -0.28
CA TYR A 204 -9.72 -2.85 0.40
C TYR A 204 -8.38 -2.18 0.07
N ALA A 205 -8.15 -1.78 -1.19
CA ALA A 205 -6.95 -1.05 -1.57
C ALA A 205 -6.87 0.36 -0.95
N GLN A 206 -8.01 1.03 -0.74
CA GLN A 206 -8.07 2.32 -0.04
C GLN A 206 -7.80 2.18 1.46
N LEU A 207 -8.34 1.15 2.10
CA LEU A 207 -8.17 0.88 3.52
C LEU A 207 -6.79 0.30 3.85
N ASN A 208 -6.19 -0.42 2.90
CA ASN A 208 -4.88 -1.06 3.05
C ASN A 208 -3.95 -0.66 1.87
N PRO A 209 -3.55 0.63 1.80
CA PRO A 209 -2.70 1.13 0.73
C PRO A 209 -1.37 0.37 0.76
N GLN A 210 -1.10 -0.38 -0.29
CA GLN A 210 0.19 -1.05 -0.43
C GLN A 210 1.26 0.01 -0.75
N PRO A 211 2.46 -0.08 -0.14
CA PRO A 211 3.57 0.75 -0.55
C PRO A 211 3.79 0.58 -2.06
N VAL A 212 3.84 1.70 -2.79
CA VAL A 212 4.10 1.69 -4.23
C VAL A 212 5.52 1.15 -4.44
N HIS A 213 5.64 -0.12 -4.79
CA HIS A 213 6.91 -0.69 -5.19
C HIS A 213 7.24 -0.16 -6.58
N LEU A 214 8.34 0.59 -6.68
CA LEU A 214 8.94 0.88 -7.99
C LEU A 214 9.28 -0.48 -8.65
N PRO A 215 9.08 -0.63 -9.97
CA PRO A 215 9.51 -1.84 -10.65
C PRO A 215 11.01 -2.02 -10.39
N GLU A 216 11.38 -3.13 -9.76
CA GLU A 216 12.78 -3.49 -9.57
C GLU A 216 13.46 -3.48 -10.93
N ARG A 217 14.48 -2.65 -11.05
CA ARG A 217 15.28 -2.53 -12.27
C ARG A 217 15.90 -3.92 -12.49
N ALA A 218 15.48 -4.61 -13.54
CA ALA A 218 15.96 -5.95 -13.89
C ALA A 218 17.50 -5.95 -13.89
N VAL A 219 18.09 -6.47 -12.80
CA VAL A 219 19.51 -6.74 -12.73
C VAL A 219 19.73 -7.87 -13.73
N LYS A 220 20.50 -7.59 -14.79
CA LYS A 220 20.85 -8.60 -15.81
C LYS A 220 21.54 -9.77 -15.11
N ALA A 221 20.78 -10.83 -14.86
CA ALA A 221 21.31 -12.08 -14.34
C ALA A 221 22.35 -12.65 -15.31
N ARG A 222 23.50 -13.02 -14.77
CA ARG A 222 24.56 -13.77 -15.43
C ARG A 222 23.97 -15.14 -15.85
N PRO A 223 24.28 -15.68 -17.04
CA PRO A 223 23.65 -16.91 -17.51
C PRO A 223 24.19 -18.09 -16.69
N THR A 224 23.41 -18.53 -15.70
CA THR A 224 23.52 -19.89 -15.16
C THR A 224 22.33 -20.66 -15.70
N GLY A 225 22.61 -21.71 -16.46
CA GLY A 225 21.66 -22.45 -17.29
C GLY A 225 20.71 -23.34 -16.49
N VAL A 226 19.88 -22.74 -15.63
CA VAL A 226 18.72 -23.40 -15.05
C VAL A 226 17.55 -22.45 -15.22
N ALA A 227 16.62 -22.80 -16.11
CA ALA A 227 15.38 -22.08 -16.27
C ALA A 227 14.64 -22.05 -14.93
N PRO A 228 14.31 -20.89 -14.36
CA PRO A 228 13.40 -20.88 -13.23
C PRO A 228 12.03 -21.23 -13.78
N GLN A 229 11.55 -22.44 -13.48
CA GLN A 229 10.12 -22.67 -13.45
C GLN A 229 9.55 -21.59 -12.53
N ARG A 230 8.81 -20.66 -13.13
CA ARG A 230 8.04 -19.64 -12.43
C ARG A 230 6.99 -20.38 -11.62
N SER A 231 7.37 -20.83 -10.43
CA SER A 231 6.41 -21.35 -9.47
C SER A 231 5.53 -20.16 -9.08
N GLU A 232 4.29 -20.16 -9.54
CA GLU A 232 3.17 -19.45 -8.91
C GLU A 232 2.87 -20.09 -7.53
N ARG A 233 3.92 -20.26 -6.72
CA ARG A 233 3.88 -20.57 -5.31
C ARG A 233 4.51 -19.37 -4.60
N GLY A 234 3.80 -18.25 -4.65
CA GLY A 234 3.70 -17.46 -3.42
C GLY A 234 3.08 -18.40 -2.41
N LYS A 235 3.93 -19.06 -1.62
CA LYS A 235 3.52 -19.82 -0.44
C LYS A 235 2.71 -18.81 0.37
N GLY A 236 1.38 -18.90 0.31
CA GLY A 236 0.50 -18.03 1.07
C GLY A 236 1.00 -18.05 2.50
N GLU A 237 1.20 -16.88 3.10
CA GLU A 237 1.50 -16.86 4.52
C GLU A 237 0.41 -17.67 5.21
N GLU A 238 0.82 -18.69 5.96
CA GLU A 238 -0.06 -19.64 6.60
C GLU A 238 -1.05 -18.86 7.48
N GLY A 239 -2.29 -18.69 7.01
CA GLY A 239 -3.30 -17.82 7.63
C GLY A 239 -3.91 -16.72 6.74
N ASP A 240 -3.51 -16.60 5.47
CA ASP A 240 -4.12 -15.66 4.54
C ASP A 240 -5.50 -16.14 4.02
N GLU A 241 -6.52 -15.35 4.33
CA GLU A 241 -7.87 -15.41 3.75
C GLU A 241 -7.80 -15.28 2.21
N SER A 242 -8.51 -16.14 1.48
CA SER A 242 -8.53 -16.06 0.02
C SER A 242 -9.15 -14.73 -0.45
N ALA A 243 -8.83 -14.28 -1.66
CA ALA A 243 -9.43 -13.06 -2.19
C ALA A 243 -10.96 -13.15 -2.30
N GLY A 244 -11.50 -14.35 -2.59
CA GLY A 244 -12.93 -14.60 -2.62
C GLY A 244 -13.57 -14.44 -1.24
N ASP A 245 -12.98 -15.07 -0.23
CA ASP A 245 -13.46 -15.00 1.16
C ASP A 245 -13.41 -13.58 1.69
N ARG A 246 -12.32 -12.85 1.43
CA ARG A 246 -12.18 -11.44 1.84
C ARG A 246 -13.28 -10.56 1.24
N ARG A 247 -13.57 -10.71 -0.05
CA ARG A 247 -14.67 -9.97 -0.70
C ARG A 247 -16.01 -10.32 -0.07
N ALA A 248 -16.26 -11.61 0.18
CA ALA A 248 -17.49 -12.06 0.83
C ALA A 248 -17.63 -11.47 2.24
N ARG A 249 -16.55 -11.52 3.04
CA ARG A 249 -16.50 -10.94 4.38
C ARG A 249 -16.80 -9.46 4.39
N LEU A 250 -16.15 -8.67 3.51
CA LEU A 250 -16.41 -7.24 3.41
C LEU A 250 -17.86 -6.93 3.04
N ARG A 251 -18.45 -7.69 2.10
CA ARG A 251 -19.86 -7.53 1.72
C ARG A 251 -20.82 -7.89 2.85
N ILE A 252 -20.60 -9.01 3.54
CA ILE A 252 -21.45 -9.43 4.65
C ILE A 252 -21.38 -8.40 5.78
N ALA A 253 -20.18 -7.93 6.11
CA ALA A 253 -20.00 -6.86 7.08
C ALA A 253 -20.72 -5.57 6.67
N ALA A 254 -20.65 -5.21 5.39
CA ALA A 254 -21.35 -4.03 4.88
C ALA A 254 -22.87 -4.16 4.93
N LEU A 255 -23.43 -5.35 4.65
CA LEU A 255 -24.87 -5.61 4.81
C LEU A 255 -25.29 -5.51 6.28
N GLY A 256 -24.49 -6.06 7.20
CA GLY A 256 -24.72 -5.95 8.64
C GLY A 256 -24.71 -4.49 9.12
N ALA A 257 -23.71 -3.72 8.67
CA ALA A 257 -23.60 -2.30 8.96
C ALA A 257 -24.75 -1.49 8.36
N LEU A 258 -25.15 -1.78 7.12
CA LEU A 258 -26.27 -1.10 6.47
C LEU A 258 -27.57 -1.36 7.22
N LYS A 259 -27.82 -2.60 7.64
CA LYS A 259 -28.96 -2.94 8.50
C LYS A 259 -28.94 -2.10 9.78
N TRP A 260 -27.79 -2.04 10.46
CA TRP A 260 -27.64 -1.25 11.68
C TRP A 260 -27.94 0.24 11.44
N VAL A 261 -27.37 0.86 10.40
CA VAL A 261 -27.65 2.26 10.05
C VAL A 261 -29.14 2.48 9.79
N LEU A 262 -29.82 1.56 9.10
CA LEU A 262 -31.25 1.65 8.85
C LEU A 262 -32.08 1.55 10.14
N GLU A 263 -31.68 0.69 11.08
CA GLU A 263 -32.36 0.51 12.37
C GLU A 263 -32.12 1.68 13.33
N THR A 264 -30.95 2.34 13.26
CA THR A 264 -30.62 3.47 14.13
C THR A 264 -30.97 4.83 13.52
N SER A 265 -31.26 4.89 12.22
CA SER A 265 -31.63 6.15 11.59
C SER A 265 -32.97 6.66 12.14
N PRO A 266 -33.04 7.92 12.60
CA PRO A 266 -34.26 8.50 13.16
C PRO A 266 -35.43 8.50 12.17
N THR A 267 -35.16 8.53 10.86
CA THR A 267 -36.18 8.48 9.80
C THR A 267 -36.92 7.14 9.76
N THR A 268 -36.24 6.03 10.06
CA THR A 268 -36.85 4.69 10.02
C THR A 268 -37.70 4.42 11.26
N GLN A 269 -37.34 4.99 12.42
CA GLN A 269 -38.12 4.84 13.65
C GLN A 269 -39.54 5.41 13.51
N LEU A 270 -39.75 6.43 12.70
CA LEU A 270 -41.09 6.99 12.42
C LEU A 270 -41.98 6.08 11.57
N ILE A 271 -41.41 5.20 10.74
CA ILE A 271 -42.17 4.35 9.81
C ILE A 271 -42.71 3.09 10.50
N TRP A 272 -42.03 2.60 11.54
CA TRP A 272 -42.40 1.37 12.25
C TRP A 272 -43.07 1.61 13.61
N SER A 273 -43.27 2.87 14.00
CA SER A 273 -44.00 3.27 15.22
C SER A 273 -45.47 3.62 14.97
N GLY A 274 -45.95 3.44 13.73
CA GLY A 274 -47.33 3.74 13.30
C GLY A 274 -48.14 2.50 13.00
#